data_AF-A0A2G8T5W3-F1
#
_entry.id   AF-A0A2G8T5W3-F1
#
_cell.length_a   1.000
_cell.length_b   1.000
_cell.length_c   1.000
_cell.angle_alpha   90.00
_cell.angle_beta   90.00
_cell.angle_gamma   90.00
#
_symmetry.space_group_name_H-M   'P 1'
#
loop_
_entity.id
_entity.type
_entity.pdbx_description
1 polymer ?
#
loop_
_entity_poly.entity_id
_entity_poly.type
_entity_poly.pdbx_seq_one_letter_code
_entity_poly.pdbx_strand_id
1 'polypeptide(L)' 'MPIAANVLNRQFNPPAPDLACVSYITCIRAGAGWLYLATVLDLYARKVVDCSMAPSMSASFTRTCWRSAASCAV' A
#
# COMPACT_ATOMS: atom_id res chain seq x y z
N MET A 1 -12.51 17.45 -16.97
CA MET A 1 -11.33 17.17 -16.12
C MET A 1 -10.22 16.62 -17.01
N PRO A 2 -8.97 17.06 -16.86
CA PRO A 2 -7.84 16.50 -17.62
C PRO A 2 -7.50 15.09 -17.14
N ILE A 3 -6.96 14.27 -18.05
CA ILE A 3 -6.46 12.93 -17.73
C ILE A 3 -5.08 13.07 -17.10
N ALA A 4 -4.87 12.47 -15.92
CA ALA A 4 -3.56 12.45 -15.28
C ALA A 4 -2.57 11.58 -16.07
N ALA A 5 -1.30 11.98 -16.09
CA ALA A 5 -0.25 11.20 -16.74
C ALA A 5 -0.02 9.86 -16.02
N ASN A 6 0.12 8.77 -16.79
CA ASN A 6 0.49 7.47 -16.25
C ASN A 6 2.00 7.39 -16.01
N VAL A 7 2.45 7.88 -14.85
CA VAL A 7 3.87 7.94 -14.48
C VAL A 7 4.48 6.53 -14.31
N LEU A 8 3.73 5.58 -13.73
CA LEU A 8 4.20 4.22 -13.52
C LEU A 8 4.39 3.45 -14.84
N ASN A 9 3.54 3.73 -15.84
CA ASN A 9 3.58 3.12 -17.17
C ASN A 9 3.71 1.58 -17.16
N ARG A 10 3.02 0.91 -16.23
CA ARG A 10 3.08 -0.56 -16.00
C ARG A 10 4.49 -1.11 -15.74
N GLN A 11 5.43 -0.27 -15.31
CA GLN A 11 6.77 -0.68 -14.93
C GLN A 11 6.74 -1.26 -13.51
N PHE A 12 6.51 -2.56 -13.40
CA PHE A 12 6.43 -3.25 -12.11
C PHE A 12 7.75 -3.77 -11.59
N ASN A 13 8.88 -3.43 -12.25
CA ASN A 13 10.23 -3.87 -11.88
C ASN A 13 11.20 -2.69 -11.93
N PRO A 14 11.09 -1.72 -11.00
CA PRO A 14 12.03 -0.60 -10.92
C PRO A 14 13.47 -1.10 -10.68
N PRO A 15 14.51 -0.32 -11.02
CA PRO A 15 15.91 -0.74 -10.89
C PRO A 15 16.49 -0.64 -9.47
N ALA A 16 15.80 0.04 -8.54
CA ALA A 16 16.25 0.25 -7.17
C ALA A 16 15.04 0.30 -6.20
N PRO A 17 15.25 0.09 -4.89
CA PRO A 17 14.22 0.26 -3.85
C PRO A 17 13.60 1.66 -3.85
N ASP A 18 12.39 1.77 -3.32
CA ASP A 18 11.69 3.03 -3.01
C ASP A 18 11.34 3.92 -4.22
N LEU A 19 11.56 3.42 -5.43
CA LEU A 19 11.19 4.12 -6.66
C LEU A 19 9.71 3.97 -7.03
N ALA A 20 9.10 2.84 -6.69
CA ALA A 20 7.70 2.59 -6.97
C ALA A 20 7.11 1.59 -5.96
N CYS A 21 6.04 2.02 -5.29
CA CYS A 21 5.30 1.20 -4.34
C CYS A 21 3.87 0.99 -4.82
N VAL A 22 3.29 -0.13 -4.42
CA VAL A 22 1.88 -0.46 -4.65
C VAL A 22 1.19 -0.68 -3.32
N SER A 23 -0.04 -0.19 -3.16
CA SER A 23 -0.87 -0.57 -2.02
C SER A 23 -2.06 -1.42 -2.43
N TYR A 24 -2.44 -2.34 -1.55
CA TYR A 24 -3.67 -3.11 -1.69
C TYR A 24 -4.41 -3.18 -0.34
N ILE A 25 -5.72 -3.43 -0.42
CA ILE A 25 -6.57 -3.66 0.76
C ILE A 25 -7.18 -5.06 0.61
N THR A 26 -7.11 -5.85 1.68
CA THR A 26 -7.69 -7.20 1.72
C THR A 26 -8.59 -7.35 2.94
N CYS A 27 -9.75 -7.98 2.75
CA CYS A 27 -10.67 -8.33 3.81
C CYS A 27 -10.35 -9.76 4.28
N ILE A 28 -10.01 -9.90 5.56
CA ILE A 28 -9.70 -11.18 6.20
C ILE A 28 -10.85 -11.54 7.13
N ARG A 29 -11.31 -12.79 7.05
CA ARG A 29 -12.32 -13.29 7.99
C ARG A 29 -11.64 -13.69 9.30
N ALA A 30 -12.05 -13.07 10.39
CA ALA A 30 -11.62 -13.39 11.75
C ALA A 30 -12.77 -14.05 12.53
N GLY A 31 -12.45 -14.75 13.63
CA GLY A 31 -13.46 -15.40 14.47
C GLY A 31 -14.50 -14.43 15.04
N ALA A 32 -14.10 -13.17 15.27
CA ALA A 32 -14.97 -12.10 15.79
C ALA A 32 -15.61 -11.20 14.70
N GLY A 33 -15.38 -11.47 13.41
CA GLY A 33 -15.93 -10.63 12.32
C GLY A 33 -14.99 -10.46 11.12
N TRP A 34 -15.02 -9.28 10.51
CA TRP A 34 -14.14 -8.92 9.39
C TRP A 34 -13.02 -8.00 9.85
N LEU A 35 -11.83 -8.22 9.30
CA LEU A 35 -10.68 -7.36 9.48
C LEU A 35 -10.20 -6.87 8.12
N TYR A 36 -9.98 -5.57 7.98
CA TYR A 36 -9.43 -4.95 6.78
C TYR A 36 -7.94 -4.71 7.00
N LEU A 37 -7.12 -5.23 6.09
CA LEU A 37 -5.67 -5.07 6.08
C LEU A 37 -5.28 -4.21 4.87
N ALA A 38 -4.62 -3.08 5.11
CA ALA A 38 -3.97 -2.26 4.08
C ALA A 38 -2.48 -2.49 4.13
N THR A 39 -1.89 -2.76 2.98
CA THR A 39 -0.47 -3.09 2.87
C THR A 39 0.15 -2.20 1.80
N VAL A 40 1.37 -1.71 2.04
CA VAL A 40 2.21 -1.04 1.05
C VAL A 40 3.40 -1.95 0.75
N LEU A 41 3.64 -2.21 -0.54
CA LEU A 41 4.69 -3.09 -1.03
C LEU A 41 5.63 -2.33 -1.95
N ASP A 42 6.93 -2.49 -1.73
CA ASP A 42 7.98 -2.01 -2.63
C ASP A 42 8.12 -2.96 -3.83
N LEU A 43 8.06 -2.40 -5.04
CA LEU A 43 8.04 -3.20 -6.28
C LEU A 43 9.41 -3.76 -6.64
N TYR A 44 10.52 -3.17 -6.16
CA TYR A 44 11.86 -3.68 -6.40
C TYR A 44 12.13 -4.94 -5.57
N ALA A 45 12.02 -4.82 -4.24
CA ALA A 45 12.35 -5.88 -3.29
C ALA A 45 11.25 -6.94 -3.16
N ARG A 46 10.04 -6.67 -3.67
CA ARG A 46 8.83 -7.50 -3.46
C ARG A 46 8.52 -7.71 -1.97
N LYS A 47 8.78 -6.69 -1.17
CA LYS A 47 8.62 -6.72 0.28
C LYS A 47 7.55 -5.75 0.75
N VAL A 48 6.84 -6.15 1.79
CA VAL A 48 5.92 -5.26 2.51
C VAL A 48 6.75 -4.24 3.28
N VAL A 49 6.52 -2.96 3.00
CA VAL A 49 7.17 -1.83 3.68
C VAL A 49 6.39 -1.46 4.93
N ASP A 50 5.06 -1.49 4.85
CA ASP A 50 4.19 -1.19 5.98
C ASP A 50 2.81 -1.85 5.84
N CYS A 51 2.12 -2.02 6.97
CA CYS A 51 0.75 -2.50 7.02
C CYS A 51 -0.06 -1.86 8.15
N SER A 52 -1.37 -1.73 7.93
CA SER A 52 -2.31 -1.24 8.94
C SER A 52 -3.61 -2.02 8.87
N MET A 53 -4.23 -2.25 10.03
CA MET A 53 -5.46 -3.03 10.15
C MET A 53 -6.58 -2.24 10.84
N ALA A 54 -7.80 -2.45 10.38
CA ALA A 54 -9.00 -1.85 10.98
C ALA A 54 -10.20 -2.81 10.93
N PRO A 55 -11.12 -2.75 11.91
CA PRO A 55 -12.34 -3.57 11.90
C PRO A 55 -13.38 -3.09 10.87
N SER A 56 -13.18 -1.93 10.24
CA SER A 56 -14.05 -1.37 9.20
C SER A 56 -13.26 -0.72 8.07
N MET A 57 -13.84 -0.68 6.87
CA MET A 57 -13.20 -0.08 5.71
C MET A 57 -13.29 1.44 5.77
N SER A 58 -12.21 2.09 6.20
CA SER A 58 -12.09 3.56 6.26
C SER A 58 -10.86 4.06 5.49
N ALA A 59 -10.92 5.24 4.89
CA ALA A 59 -9.74 5.85 4.27
C ALA A 59 -8.62 6.17 5.29
N SER A 60 -8.93 6.23 6.58
CA SER A 60 -7.99 6.62 7.64
C SER A 60 -6.83 5.63 7.79
N PHE A 61 -7.09 4.33 7.86
CA PHE A 61 -6.03 3.34 8.08
C PHE A 61 -5.10 3.19 6.87
N THR A 62 -5.65 3.27 5.65
CA THR A 62 -4.85 3.32 4.42
C THR A 62 -3.95 4.56 4.39
N ARG A 63 -4.47 5.72 4.81
CA ARG A 63 -3.68 6.95 4.90
C ARG A 63 -2.56 6.82 5.94
N THR A 64 -2.82 6.18 7.07
CA THR A 64 -1.80 5.92 8.11
C THR A 64 -0.70 5.01 7.57
N CYS A 65 -1.08 3.89 6.93
CA CYS A 65 -0.15 2.94 6.31
C CYS A 65 0.77 3.63 5.29
N TRP A 66 0.20 4.45 4.40
CA TRP A 66 0.99 5.20 3.41
C TRP A 66 1.92 6.24 4.03
N ARG A 67 1.48 6.92 5.10
CA ARG A 67 2.32 7.92 5.78
C ARG A 67 3.52 7.30 6.48
N SER A 68 3.31 6.16 7.14
CA SER A 68 4.38 5.46 7.85
C SER A 68 5.33 4.75 6.86
N ALA A 69 4.82 4.16 5.78
CA ALA A 69 5.65 3.67 4.67
C ALA A 69 6.56 4.76 4.09
N ALA A 70 6.03 5.96 3.85
CA ALA A 70 6.80 7.08 3.33
C ALA A 70 7.89 7.59 4.30
N SER A 71 7.73 7.35 5.62
CA SER A 71 8.77 7.71 6.60
C SER A 71 9.87 6.66 6.75
N CYS A 72 9.65 5.43 6.28
CA CYS A 72 10.63 4.34 6.32
C CYS A 72 11.46 4.23 5.03
N ALA A 73 11.01 4.83 3.93
CA ALA A 73 11.76 4.94 2.68
C ALA A 73 12.84 6.03 2.83
N VAL A 74 13.96 5.67 3.46
CA VAL A 74 15.20 6.47 3.57
C VAL A 74 16.39 5.61 3.18
#